data_AF-A0A1A9S706-F1
#
_entry.id   AF-A0A1A9S706-F1
#
_cell.length_a   1.000
_cell.length_b   1.000
_cell.length_c   1.000
_cell.angle_alpha   90.00
_cell.angle_beta   90.00
_cell.angle_gamma   90.00
#
_symmetry.space_group_name_H-M   'P 1'
#
loop_
_entity.id
_entity.type
_entity.pdbx_description
1 polymer ?
#
loop_
_entity_poly.entity_id
_entity_poly.type
_entity_poly.pdbx_seq_one_letter_code
_entity_poly.pdbx_strand_id
1 'polypeptide(L)'
;MDSIDIFIDSYLDISFRAMTREGITDDDCDNLINSLSVVKGEYQDNDLIPKKLVNVFIDMLLYLWHCLEQQENIYNNIEQANKLKYLVNQLQYIASSMTAS
;
A
#
# COMPACT_ATOMS: atom_id res chain seq x y z
N MET A 1 -19.03 4.76 3.87
CA MET A 1 -18.08 4.02 3.01
C MET A 1 -17.33 3.09 3.92
N ASP A 2 -17.15 1.82 3.56
CA ASP A 2 -16.43 0.84 4.37
C ASP A 2 -14.95 1.26 4.49
N SER A 3 -14.26 0.91 5.58
CA SER A 3 -12.83 1.20 5.76
C SER A 3 -11.99 0.54 4.65
N ILE A 4 -12.43 -0.65 4.20
CA ILE A 4 -11.82 -1.35 3.06
C ILE A 4 -12.00 -0.54 1.77
N ASP A 5 -13.19 -0.01 1.51
CA ASP A 5 -13.44 0.81 0.32
C ASP A 5 -12.54 2.07 0.33
N ILE A 6 -12.42 2.73 1.50
CA ILE A 6 -11.54 3.90 1.67
C ILE A 6 -10.08 3.55 1.37
N PHE A 7 -9.60 2.42 1.89
CA PHE A 7 -8.24 1.95 1.61
C PHE A 7 -8.05 1.64 0.13
N ILE A 8 -8.98 0.93 -0.50
CA ILE A 8 -8.90 0.56 -1.93
C ILE A 8 -8.88 1.81 -2.81
N ASP A 9 -9.78 2.76 -2.57
CA ASP A 9 -9.84 3.99 -3.37
C ASP A 9 -8.56 4.81 -3.21
N SER A 10 -8.04 4.92 -1.98
CA SER A 10 -6.77 5.61 -1.71
C SER A 10 -5.61 4.90 -2.41
N TYR A 11 -5.57 3.57 -2.36
CA TYR A 11 -4.55 2.79 -3.03
C TYR A 11 -4.59 3.00 -4.55
N LEU A 12 -5.78 2.94 -5.17
CA LEU A 12 -5.92 3.07 -6.62
C LEU A 12 -5.45 4.45 -7.11
N ASP A 13 -5.81 5.52 -6.40
CA ASP A 13 -5.34 6.87 -6.72
C ASP A 13 -3.82 7.02 -6.56
N ILE A 14 -3.28 6.55 -5.43
CA ILE A 14 -1.85 6.67 -5.11
C ILE A 14 -1.01 5.81 -6.07
N SER A 15 -1.45 4.60 -6.38
CA SER A 15 -0.73 3.70 -7.31
C SER A 15 -0.73 4.24 -8.74
N PHE A 16 -1.81 4.89 -9.18
CA PHE A 16 -1.85 5.60 -10.45
C PHE A 16 -0.83 6.74 -10.49
N ARG A 17 -0.77 7.57 -9.44
CA ARG A 17 0.18 8.69 -9.34
C ARG A 17 1.63 8.22 -9.20
N ALA A 18 1.88 7.16 -8.43
CA ALA A 18 3.19 6.53 -8.24
C ALA A 18 3.81 6.04 -9.56
N MET A 19 2.98 5.67 -10.54
CA MET A 19 3.42 5.26 -11.86
C MET A 19 3.88 6.43 -12.74
N THR A 20 3.46 7.65 -12.42
CA THR A 20 3.85 8.87 -13.15
C THR A 20 5.20 9.39 -12.71
N ARG A 21 5.84 10.24 -13.51
CA ARG A 21 7.14 10.85 -13.15
C ARG A 21 7.09 11.73 -11.91
N GLU A 22 5.94 12.35 -11.60
CA GLU A 22 5.75 13.19 -10.42
C GLU A 22 5.81 12.36 -9.13
N GLY A 23 5.32 11.11 -9.18
CA GLY A 23 5.30 10.20 -8.05
C GLY A 23 4.27 10.63 -7.00
N ILE A 24 4.60 10.41 -5.72
CA ILE A 24 3.68 10.61 -4.59
C ILE A 24 4.30 11.50 -3.51
N THR A 25 3.43 12.08 -2.68
CA THR A 25 3.81 12.90 -1.53
C THR A 25 3.96 12.07 -0.26
N ASP A 26 4.52 12.65 0.79
CA ASP A 26 4.61 11.98 2.09
C ASP A 26 3.22 11.84 2.73
N ASP A 27 2.35 12.83 2.55
CA ASP A 27 0.94 12.78 2.98
C ASP A 27 0.20 11.61 2.31
N ASP A 28 0.48 11.32 1.04
CA ASP A 28 -0.08 10.14 0.36
C ASP A 28 0.34 8.84 1.05
N CYS A 29 1.63 8.73 1.41
CA CYS A 29 2.13 7.57 2.14
C CYS A 29 1.44 7.43 3.49
N ASP A 30 1.39 8.50 4.29
CA ASP A 30 0.79 8.50 5.61
C ASP A 30 -0.71 8.16 5.54
N ASN A 31 -1.44 8.70 4.57
CA ASN A 31 -2.85 8.40 4.37
C ASN A 31 -3.09 6.93 4.02
N LEU A 32 -2.26 6.34 3.16
CA LEU A 32 -2.41 4.93 2.79
C LEU A 32 -2.03 3.98 3.94
N ILE A 33 -0.99 4.32 4.70
CA ILE A 33 -0.58 3.56 5.89
C ILE A 33 -1.67 3.63 6.98
N ASN A 34 -2.22 4.82 7.21
CA ASN A 34 -3.27 5.03 8.21
C ASN A 34 -4.55 4.31 7.83
N SER A 35 -4.98 4.37 6.56
CA SER A 35 -6.19 3.67 6.11
C SER A 35 -6.06 2.15 6.24
N LEU A 36 -4.92 1.55 5.87
CA LEU A 36 -4.71 0.11 6.09
C LEU A 36 -4.65 -0.24 7.59
N SER A 37 -4.11 0.65 8.43
CA SER A 37 -4.09 0.45 9.89
C SER A 37 -5.48 0.46 10.50
N VAL A 38 -6.40 1.28 9.99
CA VAL A 38 -7.82 1.27 10.37
C VAL A 38 -8.46 -0.07 9.99
N VAL A 39 -8.25 -0.53 8.74
CA VAL A 39 -8.72 -1.85 8.29
C VAL A 39 -8.15 -2.95 9.19
N LYS A 40 -6.86 -2.89 9.55
CA LYS A 40 -6.30 -3.83 10.53
C LYS A 40 -7.08 -3.79 11.85
N GLY A 41 -7.30 -2.63 12.44
CA GLY A 41 -7.97 -2.51 13.75
C GLY A 41 -9.39 -3.08 13.77
N GLU A 42 -10.13 -2.97 12.67
CA GLU A 42 -11.50 -3.50 12.56
C GLU A 42 -11.55 -5.02 12.39
N TYR A 43 -10.49 -5.61 11.82
CA TYR A 43 -10.48 -7.02 11.44
C TYR A 43 -9.49 -7.90 12.23
N GLN A 44 -8.61 -7.31 13.06
CA GLN A 44 -7.57 -8.02 13.80
C GLN A 44 -8.12 -9.07 14.80
N ASP A 45 -9.32 -8.83 15.37
CA ASP A 45 -9.96 -9.76 16.32
C ASP A 45 -11.08 -10.59 15.67
N ASN A 46 -11.30 -10.42 14.37
CA ASN A 46 -12.28 -11.18 13.60
C ASN A 46 -11.55 -12.34 12.89
N ASP A 47 -11.90 -13.59 13.23
CA ASP A 47 -11.42 -14.86 12.62
C ASP A 47 -11.57 -14.95 11.08
N LEU A 48 -12.12 -13.90 10.47
CA LEU A 48 -12.69 -13.88 9.14
C LEU A 48 -11.96 -12.93 8.18
N ILE A 49 -10.74 -12.44 8.45
CA ILE A 49 -9.98 -11.83 7.34
C ILE A 49 -9.94 -12.87 6.22
N PRO A 50 -10.67 -12.65 5.11
CA PRO A 50 -10.78 -13.71 4.13
C PRO A 50 -9.37 -13.85 3.56
N LYS A 51 -8.78 -15.04 3.55
CA LYS A 51 -7.46 -15.30 2.91
C LYS A 51 -7.34 -14.66 1.51
N LYS A 52 -8.48 -14.45 0.84
CA LYS A 52 -8.62 -13.69 -0.41
C LYS A 52 -8.15 -12.23 -0.31
N LEU A 53 -8.44 -11.52 0.78
CA LEU A 53 -8.02 -10.14 1.02
C LEU A 53 -6.49 -10.04 1.14
N VAL A 54 -5.85 -11.01 1.79
CA VAL A 54 -4.38 -11.09 1.92
C VAL A 54 -3.71 -11.26 0.56
N ASN A 55 -4.25 -12.15 -0.29
CA ASN A 55 -3.72 -12.33 -1.65
C ASN A 55 -3.88 -11.03 -2.48
N VAL A 56 -5.00 -10.34 -2.34
CA VAL A 56 -5.22 -9.03 -2.97
C VAL A 56 -4.19 -8.00 -2.47
N PHE A 57 -3.89 -7.97 -1.16
CA PHE A 57 -2.85 -7.10 -0.63
C PHE A 57 -1.46 -7.44 -1.19
N ILE A 58 -1.12 -8.71 -1.34
CA ILE A 58 0.15 -9.13 -1.97
C ILE A 58 0.24 -8.59 -3.41
N ASP A 59 -0.82 -8.77 -4.22
CA ASP A 59 -0.84 -8.27 -5.60
C ASP A 59 -0.70 -6.74 -5.65
N MET A 60 -1.35 -6.04 -4.71
CA MET A 60 -1.27 -4.59 -4.56
C MET A 60 0.15 -4.11 -4.20
N LEU A 61 0.85 -4.83 -3.31
CA LEU A 61 2.23 -4.53 -2.94
C LEU A 61 3.21 -4.75 -4.11
N LEU A 62 3.01 -5.83 -4.87
CA LEU A 62 3.82 -6.12 -6.06
C LEU A 62 3.71 -5.01 -7.11
N TYR A 63 2.53 -4.44 -7.29
CA TYR A 63 2.34 -3.32 -8.21
C TYR A 63 3.05 -2.03 -7.74
N LEU A 64 3.06 -1.74 -6.44
CA LEU A 64 3.85 -0.62 -5.92
C LEU A 64 5.36 -0.85 -6.05
N TRP A 65 5.82 -2.11 -5.99
CA TRP A 65 7.18 -2.50 -6.36
C TRP A 65 7.50 -2.24 -7.81
N HIS A 66 6.58 -2.55 -8.70
CA HIS A 66 6.75 -2.19 -10.10
C HIS A 66 6.85 -0.66 -10.29
N CYS A 67 6.03 0.12 -9.58
CA CYS A 67 6.12 1.59 -9.60
C CYS A 67 7.48 2.09 -9.10
N LEU A 68 8.01 1.49 -8.03
CA LEU A 68 9.35 1.79 -7.50
C LEU A 68 10.42 1.55 -8.57
N GLU A 69 10.41 0.37 -9.19
CA GLU A 69 11.38 0.01 -10.23
C GLU A 69 11.30 0.98 -11.41
N GLN A 70 10.10 1.46 -11.76
CA GLN A 70 9.92 2.48 -12.79
C GLN A 70 10.50 3.83 -12.37
N GLN A 71 10.27 4.29 -11.14
CA GLN A 71 10.88 5.53 -10.64
C GLN A 71 12.41 5.45 -10.69
N GLU A 72 12.99 4.35 -10.23
CA GLU A 72 14.43 4.14 -10.19
C GLU A 72 15.04 4.01 -11.59
N ASN A 73 14.50 3.12 -12.43
CA ASN A 73 15.19 2.69 -13.66
C ASN A 73 14.77 3.48 -14.90
N ILE A 74 13.54 4.03 -14.94
CA ILE A 74 13.02 4.76 -16.10
C ILE A 74 13.12 6.27 -15.87
N TYR A 75 12.69 6.75 -14.70
CA TYR A 75 12.69 8.17 -14.39
C TYR A 75 13.96 8.66 -13.68
N ASN A 76 14.83 7.75 -13.23
CA ASN A 76 16.03 8.06 -12.46
C ASN A 76 15.71 8.92 -11.22
N ASN A 77 14.56 8.66 -10.59
CA ASN A 77 14.02 9.38 -9.45
C ASN A 77 14.17 8.54 -8.18
N ILE A 78 15.39 8.52 -7.64
CA ILE A 78 15.77 7.72 -6.47
C ILE A 78 15.00 8.14 -5.20
N GLU A 79 14.64 9.41 -5.07
CA GLU A 79 13.85 9.89 -3.95
C GLU A 79 12.45 9.25 -3.93
N GLN A 80 11.74 9.28 -5.05
CA GLN A 80 10.44 8.62 -5.18
C GLN A 80 10.55 7.10 -5.03
N ALA A 81 11.60 6.48 -5.57
CA ALA A 81 11.85 5.05 -5.39
C ALA A 81 12.02 4.69 -3.89
N ASN A 82 12.80 5.47 -3.13
CA ASN A 82 12.96 5.26 -1.69
C ASN A 82 11.66 5.47 -0.89
N LYS A 83 10.83 6.43 -1.33
CA LYS A 83 9.53 6.69 -0.73
C LYS A 83 8.56 5.52 -0.93
N LEU A 84 8.46 5.03 -2.15
CA LEU A 84 7.71 3.82 -2.47
C LEU A 84 8.26 2.59 -1.71
N LYS A 85 9.60 2.52 -1.55
CA LYS A 85 10.26 1.49 -0.74
C LYS A 85 9.77 1.47 0.70
N TYR A 86 9.75 2.65 1.32
CA TYR A 86 9.24 2.80 2.67
C TYR A 86 7.77 2.42 2.76
N LEU A 87 6.95 2.93 1.85
CA LEU A 87 5.51 2.67 1.81
C LEU A 87 5.19 1.18 1.73
N VAL A 88 5.76 0.45 0.77
CA VAL A 88 5.51 -1.00 0.62
C VAL A 88 5.95 -1.78 1.85
N ASN A 89 7.08 -1.44 2.45
CA ASN A 89 7.52 -2.11 3.68
C ASN A 89 6.53 -1.91 4.83
N GLN A 90 5.97 -0.70 4.99
CA GLN A 90 4.96 -0.42 6.02
C GLN A 90 3.65 -1.19 5.75
N LEU A 91 3.16 -1.15 4.52
CA LEU A 91 1.93 -1.85 4.14
C LEU A 91 2.09 -3.37 4.29
N GLN A 92 3.23 -3.93 3.88
CA GLN A 92 3.54 -5.36 4.06
C GLN A 92 3.60 -5.74 5.54
N TYR A 93 4.21 -4.91 6.38
CA TYR A 93 4.27 -5.15 7.83
C TYR A 93 2.86 -5.20 8.44
N ILE A 94 2.01 -4.22 8.11
CA ILE A 94 0.63 -4.17 8.60
C ILE A 94 -0.15 -5.40 8.12
N ALA A 95 -0.14 -5.69 6.82
CA ALA A 95 -0.86 -6.82 6.25
C ALA A 95 -0.39 -8.16 6.82
N SER A 96 0.91 -8.34 7.04
CA SER A 96 1.44 -9.58 7.63
C SER A 96 0.99 -9.75 9.08
N SER A 97 0.95 -8.65 9.86
CA SER A 97 0.47 -8.69 11.25
C SER A 97 -1.02 -9.02 11.39
N MET A 98 -1.80 -8.81 10.33
CA MET A 98 -3.21 -9.22 10.28
C MET A 98 -3.39 -10.74 10.09
N THR A 99 -2.34 -11.44 9.65
CA THR A 99 -2.36 -12.90 9.43
C THR A 99 -1.65 -13.69 10.53
N ALA A 100 -0.96 -12.99 11.44
CA ALA A 100 -0.26 -13.59 12.56
C ALA A 100 -1.25 -13.84 13.70
N SER A 101 -1.93 -14.99 13.63
CA SER A 101 -2.70 -15.61 14.72
C SER A 101 -1.78 -16.24 15.76
#